data_AF-A0A926H7F3-F1
#
_entry.id   AF-A0A926H7F3-F1
#
_cell.length_a   1.000
_cell.length_b   1.000
_cell.length_c   1.000
_cell.angle_alpha   90.00
_cell.angle_beta   90.00
_cell.angle_gamma   90.00
#
_symmetry.space_group_name_H-M   'P 1'
#
loop_
_entity.id
_entity.type
_entity.pdbx_description
1 polymer ?
#
loop_
_entity_poly.entity_id
_entity_poly.type
_entity_poly.pdbx_seq_one_letter_code
_entity_poly.pdbx_strand_id
1 'polypeptide(L)'
;MVTQELRHITPSLRNKLMTICPCCGFKFAGSLVDGCESCGAQSIGEALPRPENELPAFGRSLLLSVTGSLLLIAFLTQTIIALVQKASGSISFWSVVAAAETAAWRLKWVAIPVTILVLWAGRKLYRSILDEPSRFCGLRFARAGLLTSIGVPALILLLIGVTVPERLRNRQRALDAGVLAQGYTIDRALLEYRIQFGTLPTDLKDLTRLPDQDGSIAAALAGVDVSGYKATADLAALPAKKRPPLRGAVIMNASINSAADDLPSESVSFTNYELPLAGHDKLFGTEDDFIVRDGVITKASEVVRRTSGTKTPRP
;
A
#
# COMPACT_ATOMS: atom_id res chain seq x y z
N MET A 1 76.51 9.60 13.39
CA MET A 1 76.36 11.02 13.01
C MET A 1 75.11 11.14 12.18
N VAL A 2 74.27 12.15 12.46
CA VAL A 2 73.01 12.52 11.77
C VAL A 2 71.82 11.60 12.09
N THR A 3 70.66 12.00 12.65
CA THR A 3 70.15 13.21 13.30
C THR A 3 68.94 12.75 14.13
N GLN A 4 68.89 13.19 15.38
CA GLN A 4 67.83 12.96 16.34
C GLN A 4 66.69 13.94 16.02
N GLU A 5 65.69 13.50 15.26
CA GLU A 5 64.47 14.28 15.01
C GLU A 5 63.62 14.35 16.28
N LEU A 6 63.83 15.43 17.01
CA LEU A 6 62.88 16.01 17.96
C LEU A 6 61.54 16.27 17.25
N ARG A 7 60.59 15.34 17.40
CA ARG A 7 59.17 15.63 17.15
C ARG A 7 58.71 16.62 18.20
N HIS A 8 58.71 17.89 17.80
CA HIS A 8 57.91 18.94 18.39
C HIS A 8 56.44 18.50 18.41
N ILE A 9 55.99 18.09 19.60
CA ILE A 9 54.58 17.90 19.91
C ILE A 9 53.96 19.29 19.94
N THR A 10 53.15 19.60 18.93
CA THR A 10 52.36 20.82 18.82
C THR A 10 51.39 20.94 20.01
N PRO A 11 51.40 22.04 20.78
CA PRO A 11 50.48 22.27 21.88
C PRO A 11 49.27 23.06 21.36
N SER A 12 48.37 22.44 20.61
CA SER A 12 47.22 23.18 20.07
C SER A 12 46.04 22.29 19.75
N LEU A 13 45.44 21.75 20.81
CA LEU A 13 44.00 21.50 20.98
C LEU A 13 43.81 21.05 22.43
N ARG A 14 44.32 21.88 23.36
CA ARG A 14 44.01 21.80 24.79
C ARG A 14 42.56 22.22 24.91
N ASN A 15 41.62 21.33 24.60
CA ASN A 15 40.29 21.37 25.18
C ASN A 15 40.54 21.65 26.65
N LYS A 16 40.13 22.83 27.14
CA LYS A 16 40.17 23.16 28.57
C LYS A 16 39.44 22.01 29.25
N LEU A 17 40.21 21.06 29.81
CA LEU A 17 39.66 20.02 30.64
C LEU A 17 39.08 20.81 31.81
N MET A 18 37.76 20.98 31.79
CA MET A 18 37.03 21.56 32.90
C MET A 18 37.11 20.52 34.00
N THR A 19 37.97 20.78 34.98
CA THR A 19 38.11 19.90 36.12
C THR A 19 37.08 20.35 37.15
N ILE A 20 36.25 19.40 37.61
CA ILE A 20 35.27 19.65 38.66
C ILE A 20 35.97 19.32 39.98
N CYS A 21 36.00 20.27 40.91
CA CYS A 21 36.50 20.00 42.25
C CYS A 21 35.61 18.96 42.93
N PRO A 22 36.13 17.81 43.40
CA PRO A 22 35.33 16.78 44.03
C PRO A 22 34.78 17.20 45.41
N CYS A 23 35.37 18.22 46.04
CA CYS A 23 34.96 18.67 47.37
C CYS A 23 33.76 19.62 47.32
N CYS A 24 33.80 20.66 46.47
CA CYS A 24 32.76 21.70 46.40
C CYS A 24 31.99 21.76 45.07
N GLY A 25 32.37 20.97 44.08
CA GLY A 25 31.74 20.97 42.75
C GLY A 25 32.12 22.17 41.86
N PHE A 26 33.01 23.05 42.31
CA PHE A 26 33.43 24.22 41.53
C PHE A 26 34.16 23.79 40.25
N LYS A 27 33.75 24.37 39.12
CA LYS A 27 34.34 24.11 37.80
C LYS A 27 35.45 25.12 37.55
N PHE A 28 36.67 24.65 37.37
CA PHE A 28 37.79 25.53 37.08
C PHE A 28 38.61 25.00 35.89
N ALA A 29 39.30 25.92 35.22
CA ALA A 29 40.14 25.62 34.08
C ALA A 29 41.59 25.46 34.55
N GLY A 30 42.02 24.22 34.82
CA GLY A 30 43.35 23.96 35.34
C GLY A 30 43.49 22.54 35.89
N SER A 31 44.71 22.21 36.34
CA SER A 31 44.96 20.96 37.05
C SER A 31 44.59 21.12 38.53
N LEU A 32 44.12 20.05 39.17
CA LEU A 32 43.83 20.06 40.62
C LEU A 32 45.09 20.18 41.51
N VAL A 33 46.27 20.22 40.89
CA VAL A 33 47.57 20.32 41.56
C VAL A 33 47.74 21.70 42.20
N ASP A 34 47.25 22.75 41.55
CA ASP A 34 47.32 24.13 42.05
C ASP A 34 46.28 24.41 43.16
N GLY A 35 45.38 23.46 43.40
CA GLY A 35 44.28 23.57 44.36
C GLY A 35 43.04 24.23 43.78
N CYS A 36 41.89 23.97 44.40
CA CYS A 36 40.63 24.61 44.05
C CYS A 36 40.57 26.02 44.64
N GLU A 37 40.41 27.04 43.80
CA GLU A 37 40.28 28.45 44.25
C GLU A 37 39.12 28.67 45.24
N SER A 38 38.06 27.85 45.16
CA SER A 38 36.86 28.03 45.98
C SER A 38 36.97 27.39 47.37
N CYS A 39 37.59 26.21 47.51
CA CYS A 39 37.61 25.48 48.78
C CYS A 39 39.02 25.10 49.27
N GLY A 40 40.07 25.45 48.51
CA GLY A 40 41.45 25.12 48.84
C GLY A 40 41.82 23.64 48.67
N ALA A 41 40.91 22.78 48.22
CA ALA A 41 41.19 21.36 48.04
C ALA A 41 42.28 21.13 46.97
N GLN A 42 43.37 20.48 47.34
CA GLN A 42 44.49 20.10 46.47
C GLN A 42 44.50 18.59 46.23
N SER A 43 44.97 18.14 45.07
CA SER A 43 45.21 16.71 44.86
C SER A 43 46.36 16.23 45.74
N ILE A 44 46.07 15.37 46.71
CA ILE A 44 47.08 14.71 47.55
C ILE A 44 47.66 13.53 46.76
N GLY A 45 48.70 13.80 45.98
CA GLY A 45 49.45 12.80 45.21
C GLY A 45 49.16 12.78 43.71
N GLU A 46 50.06 12.13 42.97
CA GLU A 46 49.87 11.83 41.55
C GLU A 46 48.62 10.96 41.37
N ALA A 47 47.91 11.13 40.25
CA ALA A 47 46.77 10.28 39.95
C ALA A 47 47.20 8.81 40.01
N LEU A 48 46.44 7.99 40.73
CA LEU A 48 46.70 6.56 40.86
C LEU A 48 47.02 5.99 39.47
N PRO A 49 48.12 5.23 39.31
CA PRO A 49 48.41 4.59 38.03
C PRO A 49 47.21 3.76 37.63
N ARG A 50 46.84 3.80 36.35
CA ARG A 50 45.72 2.98 35.87
C ARG A 50 46.00 1.52 36.26
N PRO A 51 45.00 0.80 36.79
CA PRO A 51 45.19 -0.58 37.19
C PRO A 51 45.70 -1.36 35.98
N GLU A 52 46.72 -2.20 36.18
CA GLU A 52 47.30 -3.02 35.11
C GLU A 52 46.25 -3.92 34.44
N ASN A 53 45.18 -4.25 35.18
CA ASN A 53 44.03 -5.03 34.71
C ASN A 53 42.72 -4.24 34.89
N GLU A 54 42.32 -3.47 33.88
CA GLU A 54 40.95 -2.97 33.78
C GLU A 54 40.02 -4.13 33.38
N LEU A 55 38.94 -4.34 34.15
CA LEU A 55 37.91 -5.31 33.77
C LEU A 55 37.29 -4.88 32.43
N PRO A 56 37.12 -5.80 31.47
CA PRO A 56 36.59 -5.45 30.17
C PRO A 56 35.14 -4.95 30.30
N ALA A 57 34.83 -3.86 29.61
CA ALA A 57 33.54 -3.19 29.73
C ALA A 57 32.45 -3.89 28.89
N PHE A 58 31.38 -4.35 29.54
CA PHE A 58 30.20 -4.94 28.87
C PHE A 58 29.16 -3.91 28.39
N GLY A 59 29.27 -2.65 28.80
CA GLY A 59 28.20 -1.65 28.59
C GLY A 59 27.79 -1.46 27.13
N ARG A 60 28.77 -1.46 26.21
CA ARG A 60 28.50 -1.24 24.77
C ARG A 60 27.83 -2.45 24.09
N SER A 61 28.26 -3.66 24.43
CA SER A 61 27.67 -4.89 23.87
C SER A 61 26.26 -5.11 24.43
N LEU A 62 26.02 -4.79 25.70
CA LEU A 62 24.70 -4.84 26.32
C LEU A 62 23.75 -3.80 25.69
N LEU A 63 24.20 -2.56 25.49
CA LEU A 63 23.38 -1.51 24.85
C LEU A 63 22.93 -1.92 23.43
N LEU A 64 23.85 -2.48 22.63
CA LEU A 64 23.55 -3.02 21.30
C LEU A 64 22.52 -4.14 21.34
N SER A 65 22.66 -5.08 22.29
CA SER A 65 21.72 -6.19 22.44
C SER A 65 20.34 -5.72 22.87
N VAL A 66 20.26 -4.81 23.85
CA VAL A 66 18.98 -4.31 24.38
C VAL A 66 18.24 -3.50 23.33
N THR A 67 18.94 -2.62 22.59
CA THR A 67 18.32 -1.81 21.53
C THR A 67 17.77 -2.66 20.38
N GLY A 68 18.53 -3.67 19.93
CA GLY A 68 18.07 -4.62 18.91
C GLY A 68 16.88 -5.46 19.38
N SER A 69 16.91 -5.97 20.61
CA SER A 69 15.79 -6.72 21.20
C SER A 69 14.54 -5.85 21.37
N LEU A 70 14.69 -4.59 21.75
CA LEU A 70 13.57 -3.67 21.93
C LEU A 70 12.85 -3.38 20.61
N LEU A 71 13.58 -3.22 19.50
CA LEU A 71 13.00 -3.11 18.17
C LEU A 71 12.17 -4.35 17.78
N LEU A 72 12.72 -5.53 18.06
CA LEU A 72 12.02 -6.80 17.79
C LEU A 72 10.75 -6.92 18.64
N ILE A 73 10.84 -6.65 19.94
CA ILE A 73 9.68 -6.70 20.85
C ILE A 73 8.61 -5.71 20.40
N ALA A 74 8.97 -4.47 20.10
CA ALA A 74 8.01 -3.47 19.62
C ALA A 74 7.27 -3.94 18.35
N PHE A 75 8.00 -4.53 17.39
CA PHE A 75 7.40 -5.08 16.18
C PHE A 75 6.47 -6.27 16.46
N LEU A 76 6.89 -7.21 17.33
CA LEU A 76 6.08 -8.36 17.72
C LEU A 76 4.81 -7.92 18.47
N THR A 77 4.90 -6.98 19.40
CA THR A 77 3.74 -6.44 20.13
C THR A 77 2.72 -5.82 19.16
N GLN A 78 3.17 -5.02 18.20
CA GLN A 78 2.28 -4.45 17.18
C GLN A 78 1.63 -5.52 16.30
N THR A 79 2.38 -6.56 15.96
CA THR A 79 1.87 -7.70 15.18
C THR A 79 0.81 -8.48 15.96
N ILE A 80 1.02 -8.72 17.26
CA ILE A 80 0.06 -9.38 18.12
C ILE A 80 -1.21 -8.54 18.26
N ILE A 81 -1.11 -7.23 18.49
CA ILE A 81 -2.26 -6.33 18.55
C ILE A 81 -3.07 -6.38 17.25
N ALA A 82 -2.39 -6.32 16.09
CA ALA A 82 -3.04 -6.42 14.79
C ALA A 82 -3.69 -7.79 14.55
N LEU A 83 -3.08 -8.87 15.06
CA LEU A 83 -3.63 -10.21 14.96
C LEU A 83 -4.91 -10.35 15.81
N VAL A 84 -4.89 -9.86 17.05
CA VAL A 84 -6.07 -9.85 17.95
C VAL A 84 -7.22 -9.04 17.35
N GLN A 85 -6.93 -7.92 16.68
CA GLN A 85 -7.95 -7.11 15.99
C GLN A 85 -8.60 -7.82 14.79
N LYS A 86 -7.90 -8.79 14.17
CA LYS A 86 -8.37 -9.50 12.97
C LYS A 86 -8.89 -10.92 13.24
N ALA A 87 -8.46 -11.56 14.32
CA ALA A 87 -8.73 -12.97 14.57
C ALA A 87 -10.10 -13.15 15.26
N SER A 88 -11.15 -13.34 14.45
CA SER A 88 -12.50 -13.66 14.95
C SER A 88 -12.79 -15.16 15.08
N GLY A 89 -11.83 -16.06 14.82
CA GLY A 89 -12.12 -17.51 14.92
C GLY A 89 -11.04 -18.50 14.50
N SER A 90 -9.99 -18.11 13.75
CA SER A 90 -8.87 -19.01 13.45
C SER A 90 -7.55 -18.27 13.16
N ILE A 91 -6.45 -18.83 13.67
CA ILE A 91 -5.09 -18.36 13.38
C ILE A 91 -4.60 -19.12 12.15
N SER A 92 -4.70 -18.50 10.99
CA SER A 92 -4.12 -19.00 9.74
C SER A 92 -2.79 -18.30 9.48
N PHE A 93 -1.87 -18.95 8.76
CA PHE A 93 -0.63 -18.32 8.31
C PHE A 93 -0.90 -16.97 7.62
N TRP A 94 -1.92 -16.91 6.78
CA TRP A 94 -2.31 -15.68 6.07
C TRP A 94 -2.85 -14.59 7.00
N SER A 95 -3.51 -14.94 8.11
CA SER A 95 -3.95 -13.94 9.08
C SER A 95 -2.78 -13.35 9.87
N VAL A 96 -1.74 -14.15 10.15
CA VAL A 96 -0.49 -13.67 10.75
C VAL A 96 0.26 -12.75 9.79
N VAL A 97 0.41 -13.14 8.51
CA VAL A 97 1.06 -12.29 7.50
C VAL A 97 0.30 -10.97 7.32
N ALA A 98 -1.03 -11.02 7.23
CA ALA A 98 -1.86 -9.83 7.10
C ALA A 98 -1.81 -8.94 8.37
N ALA A 99 -1.64 -9.53 9.55
CA ALA A 99 -1.45 -8.78 10.80
C ALA A 99 -0.07 -8.10 10.84
N ALA A 100 0.99 -8.82 10.48
CA ALA A 100 2.35 -8.30 10.39
C ALA A 100 2.46 -7.17 9.37
N GLU A 101 1.78 -7.29 8.22
CA GLU A 101 1.66 -6.23 7.23
C GLU A 101 1.01 -4.97 7.84
N THR A 102 -0.13 -5.11 8.51
CA THR A 102 -0.80 -3.96 9.13
C THR A 102 0.05 -3.31 10.22
N ALA A 103 0.80 -4.11 11.00
CA ALA A 103 1.75 -3.60 11.98
C ALA A 103 2.89 -2.82 11.31
N ALA A 104 3.47 -3.35 10.23
CA ALA A 104 4.51 -2.68 9.45
C ALA A 104 4.04 -1.32 8.91
N TRP A 105 2.81 -1.24 8.37
CA TRP A 105 2.24 0.02 7.87
C TRP A 105 1.99 1.06 8.96
N ARG A 106 1.55 0.64 10.15
CA ARG A 106 1.36 1.55 11.29
C ARG A 106 2.71 2.07 11.80
N LEU A 107 3.71 1.18 11.84
CA LEU A 107 4.99 1.50 12.44
C LEU A 107 5.91 2.30 11.52
N LYS A 108 5.74 2.26 10.19
CA LYS A 108 6.70 2.84 9.22
C LYS A 108 7.18 4.27 9.54
N TRP A 109 6.29 5.15 10.00
CA TRP A 109 6.62 6.56 10.26
C TRP A 109 7.59 6.73 11.44
N VAL A 110 7.53 5.82 12.42
CA VAL A 110 8.41 5.82 13.59
C VAL A 110 9.58 4.85 13.40
N ALA A 111 9.34 3.68 12.80
CA ALA A 111 10.37 2.66 12.58
C ALA A 111 11.48 3.15 11.66
N ILE A 112 11.18 3.85 10.56
CA ILE A 112 12.21 4.29 9.60
C ILE A 112 13.28 5.18 10.28
N PRO A 113 12.93 6.31 10.92
CA PRO A 113 13.96 7.14 11.56
C PRO A 113 14.67 6.43 12.72
N VAL A 114 13.93 5.64 13.52
CA VAL A 114 14.52 4.92 14.67
C VAL A 114 15.49 3.84 14.20
N THR A 115 15.16 3.06 13.17
CA THR A 115 16.05 2.03 12.62
C THR A 115 17.30 2.63 12.00
N ILE A 116 17.20 3.76 11.28
CA ILE A 116 18.37 4.48 10.76
C ILE A 116 19.30 4.89 11.92
N LEU A 117 18.74 5.47 12.98
CA LEU A 117 19.51 5.89 14.15
C LEU A 117 20.17 4.70 14.86
N VAL A 118 19.42 3.62 15.11
CA VAL A 118 19.93 2.41 15.78
C VAL A 118 21.00 1.73 14.95
N LEU A 119 20.84 1.62 13.63
CA LEU A 119 21.85 1.03 12.75
C LEU A 119 23.11 1.89 12.66
N TRP A 120 22.98 3.21 12.60
CA TRP A 120 24.12 4.12 12.57
C TRP A 120 24.90 4.08 13.89
N ALA A 121 24.21 4.26 15.02
CA ALA A 121 24.82 4.19 16.34
C ALA A 121 25.40 2.80 16.62
N GLY A 122 24.67 1.76 16.23
CA GLY A 122 25.08 0.38 16.42
C GLY A 122 26.31 0.01 15.59
N ARG A 123 26.39 0.47 14.33
CA ARG A 123 27.59 0.31 13.49
C ARG A 123 28.80 1.01 14.11
N LYS A 124 28.62 2.22 14.66
CA LYS A 124 29.71 2.97 15.31
C LYS A 124 30.21 2.27 16.57
N LEU A 125 29.29 1.78 17.41
CA LEU A 125 29.62 1.01 18.62
C LEU A 125 30.28 -0.32 18.27
N TYR A 126 29.77 -1.03 17.27
CA TYR A 126 30.34 -2.31 16.83
C TYR A 126 31.77 -2.16 16.30
N ARG A 127 32.03 -1.14 15.47
CA ARG A 127 33.39 -0.82 15.01
C ARG A 127 34.32 -0.54 16.19
N SER A 128 33.88 0.25 17.16
CA SER A 128 34.73 0.55 18.32
C SER A 128 35.03 -0.67 19.19
N ILE A 129 34.16 -1.69 19.22
CA ILE A 129 34.45 -2.97 19.90
C ILE A 129 35.49 -3.79 19.11
N LEU A 130 35.47 -3.73 17.78
CA LEU A 130 36.45 -4.41 16.92
C LEU A 130 37.83 -3.75 16.98
N ASP A 131 37.89 -2.43 17.12
CA ASP A 131 39.15 -1.68 17.14
C ASP A 131 39.93 -1.90 18.46
N GLU A 132 39.24 -2.18 19.58
CA GLU A 132 39.85 -2.35 20.91
C GLU A 132 39.37 -3.63 21.62
N PRO A 133 39.69 -4.84 21.13
CA PRO A 133 39.13 -6.10 21.65
C PRO A 133 39.60 -6.42 23.08
N SER A 134 40.71 -5.85 23.55
CA SER A 134 41.20 -6.04 24.92
C SER A 134 40.35 -5.29 25.95
N ARG A 135 39.69 -4.19 25.56
CA ARG A 135 38.87 -3.37 26.48
C ARG A 135 37.41 -3.78 26.52
N PHE A 136 36.92 -4.48 25.50
CA PHE A 136 35.52 -4.83 25.35
C PHE A 136 35.31 -6.34 25.27
N CYS A 137 34.37 -6.83 26.07
CA CYS A 137 33.93 -8.21 26.07
C CYS A 137 32.50 -8.34 25.51
N GLY A 138 32.10 -9.57 25.14
CA GLY A 138 30.75 -9.85 24.67
C GLY A 138 30.52 -9.61 23.18
N LEU A 139 31.53 -9.86 22.32
CA LEU A 139 31.40 -9.74 20.86
C LEU A 139 30.20 -10.53 20.29
N ARG A 140 29.87 -11.69 20.89
CA ARG A 140 28.70 -12.49 20.51
C ARG A 140 27.38 -11.74 20.71
N PHE A 141 27.21 -11.06 21.86
CA PHE A 141 26.03 -10.25 22.14
C PHE A 141 25.94 -9.03 21.22
N ALA A 142 27.06 -8.35 20.97
CA ALA A 142 27.11 -7.22 20.03
C ALA A 142 26.71 -7.64 18.61
N ARG A 143 27.19 -8.81 18.14
CA ARG A 143 26.79 -9.39 16.84
C ARG A 143 25.31 -9.74 16.80
N ALA A 144 24.79 -10.41 17.84
CA ALA A 144 23.38 -10.76 17.91
C ALA A 144 22.48 -9.51 17.88
N GLY A 145 22.79 -8.49 18.68
CA GLY A 145 22.04 -7.23 18.71
C GLY A 145 22.08 -6.46 17.37
N LEU A 146 23.22 -6.47 16.68
CA LEU A 146 23.33 -5.85 15.36
C LEU A 146 22.53 -6.64 14.30
N LEU A 147 22.62 -7.97 14.33
CA LEU A 147 21.87 -8.83 13.42
C LEU A 147 20.35 -8.70 13.62
N THR A 148 19.87 -8.66 14.87
CA THR A 148 18.44 -8.42 15.14
C THR A 148 18.01 -7.03 14.69
N SER A 149 18.84 -6.01 14.91
CA SER A 149 18.57 -4.63 14.44
C SER A 149 18.49 -4.51 12.92
N ILE A 150 19.25 -5.32 12.17
CA ILE A 150 19.18 -5.39 10.69
C ILE A 150 18.00 -6.27 10.24
N GLY A 151 17.75 -7.37 10.95
CA GLY A 151 16.71 -8.34 10.60
C GLY A 151 15.31 -7.76 10.63
N VAL A 152 14.97 -6.93 11.63
CA VAL A 152 13.64 -6.31 11.74
C VAL A 152 13.30 -5.42 10.53
N PRO A 153 14.10 -4.40 10.14
CA PRO A 153 13.81 -3.59 8.96
C PRO A 153 13.87 -4.40 7.67
N ALA A 154 14.76 -5.38 7.55
CA ALA A 154 14.80 -6.27 6.38
C ALA A 154 13.48 -7.07 6.24
N LEU A 155 12.96 -7.60 7.34
CA LEU A 155 11.66 -8.29 7.37
C LEU A 155 10.51 -7.35 7.00
N ILE A 156 10.51 -6.12 7.53
CA ILE A 156 9.51 -5.09 7.19
C ILE A 156 9.57 -4.76 5.69
N LEU A 157 10.76 -4.54 5.14
CA LEU A 157 10.94 -4.25 3.71
C LEU A 157 10.50 -5.42 2.83
N LEU A 158 10.79 -6.65 3.22
CA LEU A 158 10.33 -7.85 2.51
C LEU A 158 8.80 -7.94 2.52
N LEU A 159 8.17 -7.74 3.67
CA LEU A 159 6.70 -7.75 3.79
C LEU A 159 6.06 -6.65 2.95
N ILE A 160 6.58 -5.43 2.98
CA ILE A 160 6.09 -4.33 2.15
C ILE A 160 6.30 -4.66 0.66
N GLY A 161 7.47 -5.15 0.27
CA GLY A 161 7.79 -5.48 -1.13
C GLY A 161 6.85 -6.52 -1.73
N VAL A 162 6.49 -7.55 -0.96
CA VAL A 162 5.57 -8.61 -1.40
C VAL A 162 4.12 -8.13 -1.44
N THR A 163 3.69 -7.25 -0.52
CA THR A 163 2.27 -6.87 -0.35
C THR A 163 1.84 -5.66 -1.19
N VAL A 164 2.77 -4.75 -1.50
CA VAL A 164 2.51 -3.57 -2.35
C VAL A 164 1.82 -3.89 -3.68
N PRO A 165 2.24 -4.88 -4.50
CA PRO A 165 1.59 -5.12 -5.77
C PRO A 165 0.13 -5.55 -5.61
N GLU A 166 -0.19 -6.41 -4.63
CA GLU A 166 -1.58 -6.82 -4.40
C GLU A 166 -2.42 -5.66 -3.85
N ARG A 167 -1.83 -4.79 -3.04
CA ARG A 167 -2.51 -3.60 -2.54
C ARG A 167 -2.83 -2.60 -3.66
N LEU A 168 -1.94 -2.45 -4.64
CA LEU A 168 -2.20 -1.65 -5.83
C LEU A 168 -3.33 -2.26 -6.66
N ARG A 169 -3.34 -3.59 -6.86
CA ARG A 169 -4.45 -4.29 -7.55
C ARG A 169 -5.78 -4.13 -6.80
N ASN A 170 -5.77 -4.29 -5.48
CA ASN A 170 -6.97 -4.13 -4.66
C ASN A 170 -7.50 -2.71 -4.67
N ARG A 171 -6.61 -1.71 -4.68
CA ARG A 171 -7.00 -0.31 -4.88
C ARG A 171 -7.67 -0.13 -6.23
N GLN A 172 -7.10 -0.68 -7.30
CA GLN A 172 -7.71 -0.60 -8.63
C GLN A 172 -9.09 -1.28 -8.65
N ARG A 173 -9.22 -2.49 -8.09
CA ARG A 173 -10.50 -3.21 -7.97
C ARG A 173 -11.54 -2.40 -7.19
N ALA A 174 -11.14 -1.72 -6.13
CA ALA A 174 -12.04 -0.89 -5.34
C ALA A 174 -12.54 0.33 -6.12
N LEU A 175 -11.66 0.96 -6.93
CA LEU A 175 -12.04 2.05 -7.82
C LEU A 175 -13.00 1.56 -8.92
N ASP A 176 -12.64 0.46 -9.60
CA ASP A 176 -13.47 -0.17 -10.62
C ASP A 176 -14.84 -0.57 -10.05
N ALA A 177 -14.90 -1.14 -8.84
CA ALA A 177 -16.15 -1.49 -8.17
C ALA A 177 -17.00 -0.27 -7.83
N GLY A 178 -16.39 0.88 -7.52
CA GLY A 178 -17.11 2.14 -7.31
C GLY A 178 -17.81 2.62 -8.57
N VAL A 179 -17.14 2.57 -9.73
CA VAL A 179 -17.73 2.93 -11.03
C VAL A 179 -18.82 1.94 -11.43
N LEU A 180 -18.57 0.64 -11.26
CA LEU A 180 -19.57 -0.40 -11.52
C LEU A 180 -20.84 -0.21 -10.68
N ALA A 181 -20.69 0.09 -9.39
CA ALA A 181 -21.82 0.36 -8.51
C ALA A 181 -22.68 1.53 -9.02
N GLN A 182 -22.05 2.63 -9.45
CA GLN A 182 -22.75 3.76 -10.06
C GLN A 182 -23.48 3.36 -11.34
N GLY A 183 -22.82 2.59 -12.22
CA GLY A 183 -23.44 2.07 -13.44
C GLY A 183 -24.67 1.22 -13.17
N TYR A 184 -24.62 0.32 -12.18
CA TYR A 184 -25.78 -0.49 -11.78
C TYR A 184 -26.90 0.34 -11.14
N THR A 185 -26.59 1.42 -10.42
CA THR A 185 -27.61 2.34 -9.91
C THR A 185 -28.37 3.02 -11.05
N ILE A 186 -27.66 3.45 -12.09
CA ILE A 186 -28.28 4.09 -13.27
C ILE A 186 -29.06 3.08 -14.10
N ASP A 187 -28.52 1.88 -14.33
CA ASP A 187 -29.23 0.81 -15.04
C ASP A 187 -30.53 0.43 -14.33
N ARG A 188 -30.50 0.28 -13.00
CA ARG A 188 -31.70 0.08 -12.20
C ARG A 188 -32.72 1.20 -12.40
N ALA A 189 -32.29 2.46 -12.39
CA ALA A 189 -33.16 3.61 -12.59
C ALA A 189 -33.76 3.63 -14.01
N LEU A 190 -32.99 3.31 -15.05
CA LEU A 190 -33.47 3.19 -16.43
C LEU A 190 -34.52 2.08 -16.57
N LEU A 191 -34.30 0.94 -15.91
CA LEU A 191 -35.24 -0.18 -15.90
C LEU A 191 -36.55 0.21 -15.18
N GLU A 192 -36.46 0.88 -14.04
CA GLU A 192 -37.63 1.37 -13.30
C GLU A 192 -38.43 2.41 -14.10
N TYR A 193 -37.72 3.34 -14.76
CA TYR A 193 -38.34 4.29 -15.69
C TYR A 193 -39.06 3.57 -16.83
N ARG A 194 -38.43 2.56 -17.43
CA ARG A 194 -39.02 1.77 -18.53
C ARG A 194 -40.28 1.02 -18.08
N ILE A 195 -40.29 0.47 -16.86
CA ILE A 195 -41.47 -0.21 -16.32
C ILE A 195 -42.61 0.80 -16.11
N GLN A 196 -42.31 2.00 -15.60
CA GLN A 196 -43.31 3.01 -15.29
C GLN A 196 -43.89 3.71 -16.54
N PHE A 197 -43.05 4.02 -17.52
CA PHE A 197 -43.41 4.83 -18.69
C PHE A 197 -43.46 4.04 -20.02
N GLY A 198 -43.14 2.74 -20.00
CA GLY A 198 -43.15 1.85 -21.16
C GLY A 198 -42.04 2.11 -22.19
N THR A 199 -41.20 3.12 -21.99
CA THR A 199 -40.15 3.57 -22.93
C THR A 199 -38.88 3.94 -22.17
N LEU A 200 -37.71 3.89 -22.83
CA LEU A 200 -36.47 4.45 -22.27
C LEU A 200 -36.52 5.98 -22.34
N PRO A 201 -35.91 6.70 -21.37
CA PRO A 201 -35.90 8.16 -21.41
C PRO A 201 -35.09 8.67 -22.60
N THR A 202 -35.47 9.82 -23.15
CA THR A 202 -34.69 10.48 -24.21
C THR A 202 -33.51 11.27 -23.65
N ASP A 203 -33.64 11.78 -22.43
CA ASP A 203 -32.61 12.50 -21.69
C ASP A 203 -32.49 11.86 -20.29
N LEU A 204 -31.27 11.62 -19.81
CA LEU A 204 -31.04 11.08 -18.47
C LEU A 204 -31.61 11.98 -17.36
N LYS A 205 -31.83 13.27 -17.62
CA LYS A 205 -32.50 14.17 -16.67
C LYS A 205 -33.93 13.73 -16.34
N ASP A 206 -34.59 12.99 -17.22
CA ASP A 206 -35.95 12.46 -16.97
C ASP A 206 -35.97 11.42 -15.84
N LEU A 207 -34.82 10.83 -15.49
CA LEU A 207 -34.70 9.94 -14.32
C LEU A 207 -34.96 10.67 -13.00
N THR A 208 -34.88 12.00 -12.95
CA THR A 208 -35.26 12.78 -11.75
C THR A 208 -36.75 12.72 -11.42
N ARG A 209 -37.59 12.22 -12.36
CA ARG A 209 -39.02 12.00 -12.12
C ARG A 209 -39.29 10.76 -11.24
N LEU A 210 -38.30 9.87 -11.10
CA LEU A 210 -38.40 8.70 -10.25
C LEU A 210 -38.27 9.07 -8.77
N PRO A 211 -38.96 8.36 -7.87
CA PRO A 211 -38.79 8.57 -6.44
C PRO A 211 -37.40 8.08 -5.96
N ASP A 212 -36.54 9.00 -5.53
CA ASP A 212 -35.20 8.69 -5.00
C ASP A 212 -35.10 9.01 -3.51
N GLN A 213 -35.56 8.09 -2.65
CA GLN A 213 -35.59 8.31 -1.19
C GLN A 213 -34.19 8.52 -0.59
N ASP A 214 -33.18 7.84 -1.14
CA ASP A 214 -31.81 7.82 -0.61
C ASP A 214 -30.88 8.81 -1.34
N GLY A 215 -31.36 9.52 -2.36
CA GLY A 215 -30.53 10.41 -3.19
C GLY A 215 -29.50 9.68 -4.07
N SER A 216 -29.65 8.37 -4.24
CA SER A 216 -28.70 7.49 -4.92
C SER A 216 -28.67 7.72 -6.44
N ILE A 217 -29.83 7.99 -7.04
CA ILE A 217 -29.98 8.27 -8.48
C ILE A 217 -29.40 9.65 -8.76
N ALA A 218 -29.73 10.65 -7.94
CA ALA A 218 -29.17 11.99 -8.07
C ALA A 218 -27.64 12.00 -7.93
N ALA A 219 -27.10 11.25 -6.96
CA ALA A 219 -25.66 11.11 -6.76
C ALA A 219 -24.96 10.41 -7.93
N ALA A 220 -25.57 9.35 -8.48
CA ALA A 220 -25.03 8.65 -9.64
C ALA A 220 -25.04 9.53 -10.89
N LEU A 221 -26.12 10.30 -11.12
CA LEU A 221 -26.24 11.19 -12.28
C LEU A 221 -25.28 12.38 -12.24
N ALA A 222 -24.83 12.82 -11.05
CA ALA A 222 -23.92 13.96 -10.92
C ALA A 222 -22.55 13.74 -11.58
N GLY A 223 -22.14 12.48 -11.77
CA GLY A 223 -20.86 12.11 -12.40
C GLY A 223 -20.96 11.71 -13.87
N VAL A 224 -22.16 11.75 -14.46
CA VAL A 224 -22.42 11.18 -15.79
C VAL A 224 -22.53 12.28 -16.84
N ASP A 225 -21.89 12.06 -17.99
CA ASP A 225 -22.08 12.93 -19.14
C ASP A 225 -23.42 12.61 -19.81
N VAL A 226 -24.39 13.49 -19.55
CA VAL A 226 -25.73 13.42 -20.13
C VAL A 226 -25.70 13.44 -21.66
N SER A 227 -24.70 14.08 -22.27
CA SER A 227 -24.59 14.19 -23.73
C SER A 227 -24.13 12.89 -24.41
N GLY A 228 -23.49 12.00 -23.65
CA GLY A 228 -23.00 10.72 -24.14
C GLY A 228 -24.06 9.62 -24.21
N TYR A 229 -25.22 9.81 -23.56
CA TYR A 229 -26.30 8.84 -23.52
C TYR A 229 -26.99 8.70 -24.89
N LYS A 230 -27.17 7.46 -25.35
CA LYS A 230 -27.86 7.15 -26.60
C LYS A 230 -28.81 5.97 -26.41
N ALA A 231 -30.10 6.18 -26.61
CA ALA A 231 -31.07 5.11 -26.74
C ALA A 231 -31.27 4.79 -28.24
N THR A 232 -31.06 3.54 -28.63
CA THR A 232 -31.22 3.05 -30.01
C THR A 232 -32.26 1.94 -30.03
N ALA A 233 -33.24 2.02 -30.93
CA ALA A 233 -34.16 0.92 -31.18
C ALA A 233 -33.65 0.08 -32.35
N ASP A 234 -33.11 -1.10 -32.04
CA ASP A 234 -32.78 -2.08 -33.08
C ASP A 234 -34.05 -2.88 -33.40
N LEU A 235 -34.60 -2.63 -34.58
CA LEU A 235 -35.63 -3.47 -35.14
C LEU A 235 -34.97 -4.77 -35.58
N ALA A 236 -35.23 -5.87 -34.85
CA ALA A 236 -34.83 -7.20 -35.31
C ALA A 236 -35.65 -7.53 -36.56
N ALA A 237 -35.14 -7.15 -37.73
CA ALA A 237 -35.71 -7.54 -39.00
C ALA A 237 -35.60 -9.06 -39.10
N LEU A 238 -36.74 -9.75 -39.04
CA LEU A 238 -36.82 -11.15 -39.40
C LEU A 238 -36.14 -11.31 -40.77
N PRO A 239 -35.18 -12.24 -40.93
CA PRO A 239 -34.49 -12.38 -42.19
C PRO A 239 -35.54 -12.65 -43.28
N ALA A 240 -35.72 -11.72 -44.20
CA ALA A 240 -36.65 -11.83 -45.34
C ALA A 240 -36.24 -12.95 -46.33
N LYS A 241 -35.25 -13.76 -45.98
CA LYS A 241 -34.76 -14.88 -46.77
C LYS A 241 -35.81 -15.98 -46.72
N LYS A 242 -36.56 -16.11 -47.82
CA LYS A 242 -37.45 -17.24 -48.13
C LYS A 242 -36.75 -18.53 -47.70
N ARG A 243 -37.27 -19.20 -46.66
CA ARG A 243 -36.69 -20.46 -46.17
C ARG A 243 -36.56 -21.40 -47.39
N PRO A 244 -35.37 -21.96 -47.67
CA PRO A 244 -35.24 -22.94 -48.74
C PRO A 244 -36.25 -24.07 -48.49
N PRO A 245 -36.98 -24.56 -49.51
CA PRO A 245 -37.87 -25.69 -49.31
C PRO A 245 -37.04 -26.87 -48.79
N LEU A 246 -37.35 -27.33 -47.58
CA LEU A 246 -36.73 -28.50 -46.98
C LEU A 246 -37.07 -29.71 -47.87
N ARG A 247 -36.13 -30.16 -48.70
CA ARG A 247 -36.26 -31.40 -49.49
C ARG A 247 -35.89 -32.59 -48.62
N GLY A 248 -36.90 -33.29 -48.10
CA GLY A 248 -36.72 -34.57 -47.42
C GLY A 248 -38.03 -35.08 -46.83
N ALA A 249 -38.47 -36.27 -47.23
CA ALA A 249 -39.74 -36.89 -46.83
C ALA A 249 -39.85 -37.21 -45.32
N VAL A 250 -38.75 -37.08 -44.56
CA VAL A 250 -38.67 -37.49 -43.15
C VAL A 250 -39.09 -36.38 -42.17
N ILE A 251 -39.33 -35.15 -42.64
CA ILE A 251 -39.74 -34.01 -41.77
C ILE A 251 -41.20 -33.56 -42.04
N MET A 252 -41.94 -34.21 -42.96
CA MET A 252 -43.32 -33.81 -43.30
C MET A 252 -44.33 -33.97 -42.16
N ASN A 253 -44.02 -34.72 -41.09
CA ASN A 253 -44.93 -34.89 -39.95
C ASN A 253 -44.69 -33.90 -38.80
N ALA A 254 -43.71 -32.99 -38.92
CA ALA A 254 -43.48 -31.91 -37.95
C ALA A 254 -44.05 -30.56 -38.41
N SER A 255 -44.57 -30.44 -39.65
CA SER A 255 -45.34 -29.28 -40.08
C SER A 255 -46.78 -29.36 -39.57
N ILE A 256 -46.91 -29.19 -38.26
CA ILE A 256 -48.19 -28.98 -37.60
C ILE A 256 -48.73 -27.61 -38.05
N ASN A 257 -49.83 -27.63 -38.80
CA ASN A 257 -50.83 -26.58 -38.97
C ASN A 257 -50.35 -25.15 -39.30
N SER A 258 -49.93 -24.94 -40.55
CA SER A 258 -49.84 -23.59 -41.17
C SER A 258 -51.20 -23.06 -41.65
N ALA A 259 -52.23 -23.15 -40.80
CA ALA A 259 -53.57 -22.57 -41.07
C ALA A 259 -54.04 -21.58 -39.98
N ALA A 260 -53.22 -21.35 -38.96
CA ALA A 260 -53.27 -20.14 -38.14
C ALA A 260 -52.09 -19.27 -38.57
N ASP A 261 -52.33 -18.36 -39.50
CA ASP A 261 -51.39 -17.35 -39.96
C ASP A 261 -51.26 -16.24 -38.90
N ASP A 262 -51.02 -16.64 -37.63
CA ASP A 262 -50.56 -15.77 -36.56
C ASP A 262 -49.04 -15.60 -36.72
N LEU A 263 -48.62 -15.05 -37.87
CA LEU A 263 -47.35 -14.35 -37.95
C LEU A 263 -47.53 -13.15 -37.01
N PRO A 264 -46.83 -13.04 -35.86
CA PRO A 264 -46.77 -11.76 -35.16
C PRO A 264 -46.17 -10.77 -36.16
N SER A 265 -47.03 -9.94 -36.74
CA SER A 265 -46.67 -8.84 -37.63
C SER A 265 -45.92 -7.74 -36.87
N GLU A 266 -45.85 -7.86 -35.55
CA GLU A 266 -45.01 -7.05 -34.68
C GLU A 266 -43.56 -7.54 -34.73
N SER A 267 -42.74 -6.81 -35.50
CA SER A 267 -41.29 -6.83 -35.32
C SER A 267 -40.96 -6.60 -33.85
N VAL A 268 -40.29 -7.55 -33.21
CA VAL A 268 -39.81 -7.37 -31.83
C VAL A 268 -38.74 -6.27 -31.86
N SER A 269 -39.08 -5.08 -31.39
CA SER A 269 -38.14 -3.96 -31.25
C SER A 269 -37.34 -4.14 -29.96
N PHE A 270 -36.03 -4.29 -30.08
CA PHE A 270 -35.13 -4.24 -28.93
C PHE A 270 -34.66 -2.80 -28.76
N THR A 271 -35.11 -2.15 -27.68
CA THR A 271 -34.57 -0.85 -27.30
C THR A 271 -33.28 -1.10 -26.52
N ASN A 272 -32.16 -0.78 -27.15
CA ASN A 272 -30.85 -0.82 -26.56
C ASN A 272 -30.45 0.59 -26.09
N TYR A 273 -29.58 0.69 -25.10
CA TYR A 273 -28.99 1.96 -24.72
C TYR A 273 -27.48 1.85 -24.53
N GLU A 274 -26.78 2.94 -24.82
CA GLU A 274 -25.36 3.09 -24.55
C GLU A 274 -25.14 4.29 -23.65
N LEU A 275 -24.42 4.07 -22.56
CA LEU A 275 -24.05 5.10 -21.61
C LEU A 275 -22.55 5.04 -21.30
N PRO A 276 -21.77 6.06 -21.70
CA PRO A 276 -20.39 6.19 -21.23
C PRO A 276 -20.37 6.64 -19.77
N LEU A 277 -19.57 5.96 -18.97
CA LEU A 277 -19.22 6.32 -17.60
C LEU A 277 -17.74 6.65 -17.57
N ALA A 278 -17.41 7.83 -17.04
CA ALA A 278 -16.02 8.24 -16.91
C ALA A 278 -15.25 7.28 -15.99
N GLY A 279 -13.98 7.05 -16.35
CA GLY A 279 -13.03 6.30 -15.54
C GLY A 279 -12.70 6.96 -14.20
N HIS A 280 -11.59 6.52 -13.60
CA HIS A 280 -11.17 7.04 -12.29
C HIS A 280 -10.75 8.52 -12.35
N ASP A 281 -10.23 8.93 -13.51
CA ASP A 281 -9.76 10.30 -13.77
C ASP A 281 -10.89 11.31 -14.00
N LYS A 282 -12.14 10.82 -14.15
CA LYS A 282 -13.34 11.61 -14.45
C LYS A 282 -13.26 12.35 -15.79
N LEU A 283 -12.41 11.89 -16.70
CA LEU A 283 -12.32 12.40 -18.06
C LEU A 283 -13.00 11.40 -18.98
N PHE A 284 -13.74 11.90 -19.98
CA PHE A 284 -14.36 11.06 -21.00
C PHE A 284 -13.45 10.95 -22.22
N GLY A 285 -13.54 9.84 -22.93
CA GLY A 285 -12.74 9.52 -24.11
C GLY A 285 -11.40 8.83 -23.81
N THR A 286 -11.22 8.33 -22.59
CA THR A 286 -9.99 7.64 -22.16
C THR A 286 -10.15 6.12 -22.22
N GLU A 287 -9.05 5.38 -22.15
CA GLU A 287 -9.06 3.91 -22.24
C GLU A 287 -9.65 3.22 -21.00
N ASP A 288 -9.74 3.95 -19.88
CA ASP A 288 -10.28 3.49 -18.60
C ASP A 288 -11.77 3.79 -18.42
N ASP A 289 -12.40 4.43 -19.40
CA ASP A 289 -13.85 4.62 -19.43
C ASP A 289 -14.59 3.28 -19.46
N PHE A 290 -15.78 3.30 -18.87
CA PHE A 290 -16.71 2.19 -18.92
C PHE A 290 -17.87 2.54 -19.85
N ILE A 291 -18.36 1.55 -20.57
CA ILE A 291 -19.51 1.67 -21.44
C ILE A 291 -20.55 0.70 -20.91
N VAL A 292 -21.69 1.23 -20.48
CA VAL A 292 -22.87 0.45 -20.13
C VAL A 292 -23.70 0.26 -21.39
N ARG A 293 -23.93 -1.00 -21.75
CA ARG A 293 -24.84 -1.38 -22.83
C ARG A 293 -25.83 -2.39 -22.31
N ASP A 294 -27.10 -2.00 -22.21
CA ASP A 294 -28.19 -2.87 -21.77
C ASP A 294 -27.90 -3.60 -20.44
N GLY A 295 -27.42 -2.86 -19.44
CA GLY A 295 -27.04 -3.39 -18.13
C GLY A 295 -25.71 -4.15 -18.10
N VAL A 296 -25.06 -4.37 -19.24
CA VAL A 296 -23.72 -4.95 -19.32
C VAL A 296 -22.69 -3.83 -19.31
N ILE A 297 -21.89 -3.77 -18.25
CA ILE A 297 -20.82 -2.77 -18.10
C ILE A 297 -19.51 -3.37 -18.60
N THR A 298 -18.88 -2.72 -19.58
CA THR A 298 -17.59 -3.16 -20.15
C THR A 298 -16.59 -2.02 -20.17
N LYS A 299 -15.29 -2.31 -20.05
CA LYS A 299 -14.25 -1.28 -20.23
C LYS A 299 -14.11 -0.92 -21.71
N ALA A 300 -13.97 0.36 -22.02
CA ALA A 300 -13.83 0.86 -23.39
C ALA A 300 -12.65 0.18 -24.13
N SER A 301 -11.53 -0.01 -23.44
CA SER A 301 -10.36 -0.74 -23.95
C SER A 301 -10.65 -2.19 -24.36
N GLU A 302 -11.62 -2.87 -23.73
CA GLU A 302 -12.03 -4.23 -24.12
C GLU A 302 -12.90 -4.24 -25.37
N VAL A 303 -13.73 -3.20 -25.57
CA VAL A 303 -14.61 -3.06 -26.73
C VAL A 303 -13.80 -2.82 -28.01
N VAL A 304 -12.83 -1.91 -27.96
CA VAL A 304 -11.94 -1.60 -29.11
C VAL A 304 -11.14 -2.83 -29.56
N ARG A 305 -10.75 -3.69 -28.62
CA ARG A 305 -10.01 -4.92 -28.92
C ARG A 305 -10.87 -5.97 -29.62
N ARG A 306 -12.18 -6.02 -29.37
CA ARG A 306 -13.10 -6.95 -30.04
C ARG A 306 -13.42 -6.54 -31.47
N THR A 307 -13.61 -5.24 -31.72
CA THR A 307 -13.89 -4.72 -33.08
C THR A 307 -12.67 -4.77 -34.00
N SER A 308 -11.46 -4.62 -33.46
CA SER A 308 -10.21 -4.74 -34.25
C SER A 308 -9.76 -6.19 -34.52
N GLY A 309 -10.27 -7.16 -33.76
CA GLY A 309 -9.91 -8.58 -33.88
C GLY A 309 -10.66 -9.36 -34.98
N THR A 310 -11.74 -8.81 -35.53
CA THR A 310 -12.54 -9.47 -36.58
C THR A 310 -11.90 -9.28 -37.96
N LYS A 311 -10.67 -9.79 -38.16
CA LYS A 311 -10.15 -10.02 -39.51
C LYS A 311 -10.98 -11.13 -40.14
N THR A 312 -11.88 -10.75 -41.05
CA THR A 312 -12.59 -11.67 -41.94
C THR A 312 -11.57 -12.62 -42.57
N PRO A 313 -11.72 -13.95 -42.47
CA PRO A 313 -10.89 -14.85 -43.26
C PRO A 313 -11.15 -14.50 -44.72
N ARG A 314 -10.09 -14.06 -45.43
CA ARG A 314 -10.16 -13.89 -46.88
C ARG A 314 -10.44 -15.28 -47.49
N PRO A 315 -11.37 -15.37 -48.45
CA PRO A 315 -11.68 -16.62 -49.14
C PRO A 315 -10.45 -17.17 -49.88
#